data_AF-A0A5C7AEL4-F1
#
_entry.id   AF-A0A5C7AEL4-F1
#
_cell.length_a   1.000
_cell.length_b   1.000
_cell.length_c   1.000
_cell.angle_alpha   90.00
_cell.angle_beta   90.00
_cell.angle_gamma   90.00
#
_symmetry.space_group_name_H-M   'P 1'
#
loop_
_entity.id
_entity.type
_entity.pdbx_description
1 polymer ?
#
loop_
_entity_poly.entity_id
_entity_poly.type
_entity_poly.pdbx_seq_one_letter_code
_entity_poly.pdbx_strand_id
1 'polypeptide(L)'
;METIEETFINTIQEANNASNWYKVNIKAKRKYSRGIRLTSIILFGLGGIIPLINALILENKGETTILNLGYIAIAFAGTLLLLDKFFGFSSGWIRYITTEMEITKKIKEFELRWKIETYGKNLAVIPEEEAKELLSMLADFIIMIKEIVKEETSAWALEFQTNMAELQKSINNKIETTIPGSIKVTLSNISDYKNLKIKLNNMGSLDVKRKIYFFQGVPPGYHVISLIGENIATNQLFESAEVVLAEAGKLTEFTMNLED
;
A
#
# COMPACT_ATOMS: atom_id res chain seq x y z
N MET A 1 -53.61 13.86 10.51
CA MET A 1 -52.75 14.08 9.33
C MET A 1 -51.65 14.98 9.80
N GLU A 2 -50.39 14.61 9.57
CA GLU A 2 -49.25 15.47 9.88
C GLU A 2 -49.34 16.74 9.03
N THR A 3 -49.08 17.90 9.64
CA THR A 3 -49.13 19.18 8.93
C THR A 3 -47.89 19.38 8.06
N ILE A 4 -47.96 20.29 7.09
CA ILE A 4 -46.81 20.62 6.22
C ILE A 4 -45.67 21.22 7.06
N GLU A 5 -45.99 22.01 8.08
CA GLU A 5 -45.01 22.55 9.02
C GLU A 5 -44.32 21.46 9.84
N GLU A 6 -45.06 20.49 10.37
CA GLU A 6 -44.49 19.34 11.08
C GLU A 6 -43.57 18.53 10.15
N THR A 7 -44.00 18.28 8.91
CA THR A 7 -43.19 17.58 7.91
C THR A 7 -41.89 18.33 7.62
N PHE A 8 -41.95 19.66 7.51
CA PHE A 8 -40.76 20.50 7.33
C PHE A 8 -39.81 20.39 8.53
N ILE A 9 -40.31 20.51 9.76
CA ILE A 9 -39.50 20.40 10.97
C ILE A 9 -38.81 19.02 11.04
N ASN A 10 -39.55 17.96 10.80
CA ASN A 10 -39.03 16.59 10.81
C ASN A 10 -37.96 16.38 9.73
N THR A 11 -38.18 16.89 8.52
CA THR A 11 -37.24 16.82 7.41
C THR A 11 -35.94 17.56 7.72
N ILE A 12 -36.02 18.78 8.24
CA ILE A 12 -34.86 19.57 8.65
C ILE A 12 -34.11 18.90 9.81
N GLN A 13 -34.83 18.32 10.77
CA GLN A 13 -34.22 17.61 11.88
C GLN A 13 -33.46 16.37 11.39
N GLU A 14 -34.01 15.61 10.45
CA GLU A 14 -33.33 14.47 9.85
C GLU A 14 -32.05 14.89 9.13
N ALA A 15 -32.10 15.94 8.31
CA ALA A 15 -30.91 16.47 7.62
C ALA A 15 -29.84 16.97 8.61
N ASN A 16 -30.25 17.66 9.68
CA ASN A 16 -29.33 18.10 10.74
C ASN A 16 -28.73 16.91 11.51
N ASN A 17 -29.49 15.85 11.74
CA ASN A 17 -28.98 14.62 12.37
C ASN A 17 -27.92 13.96 11.49
N ALA A 18 -28.12 13.93 10.18
CA ALA A 18 -27.12 13.45 9.23
C ALA A 18 -25.83 14.29 9.31
N SER A 19 -25.94 15.62 9.21
CA SER A 19 -24.77 16.53 9.36
C SER A 19 -24.04 16.35 10.70
N ASN A 20 -24.79 16.33 11.80
CA ASN A 20 -24.24 16.17 13.15
C ASN A 20 -23.52 14.83 13.33
N TRP A 21 -24.02 13.75 12.71
CA TRP A 21 -23.34 12.46 12.75
C TRP A 21 -21.92 12.57 12.18
N TYR A 22 -21.73 13.22 11.03
CA TYR A 22 -20.40 13.45 10.46
C TYR A 22 -19.54 14.35 11.36
N LYS A 23 -20.12 15.44 11.89
CA LYS A 23 -19.44 16.38 12.78
C LYS A 23 -18.96 15.78 14.10
N VAL A 24 -19.67 14.80 14.65
CA VAL A 24 -19.26 14.12 15.90
C VAL A 24 -18.22 13.05 15.61
N ASN A 25 -18.43 12.24 14.57
CA ASN A 25 -17.55 11.11 14.23
C ASN A 25 -16.18 11.54 13.69
N ILE A 26 -16.06 12.78 13.19
CA ILE A 26 -14.79 13.34 12.73
C ILE A 26 -13.70 13.38 13.82
N LYS A 27 -14.07 13.60 15.09
CA LYS A 27 -13.12 13.88 16.18
C LYS A 27 -12.21 12.68 16.45
N ALA A 28 -12.78 11.48 16.45
CA ALA A 28 -12.05 10.24 16.62
C ALA A 28 -11.07 10.05 15.46
N LYS A 29 -11.54 10.15 14.20
CA LYS A 29 -10.71 9.99 13.00
C LYS A 29 -9.53 10.98 12.97
N ARG A 30 -9.80 12.25 13.32
CA ARG A 30 -8.78 13.30 13.45
C ARG A 30 -7.72 12.96 14.50
N LYS A 31 -8.11 12.41 15.65
CA LYS A 31 -7.17 12.02 16.72
C LYS A 31 -6.28 10.87 16.27
N TYR A 32 -6.85 9.84 15.64
CA TYR A 32 -6.07 8.70 15.14
C TYR A 32 -5.12 9.10 14.00
N SER A 33 -5.61 9.85 13.00
CA SER A 33 -4.76 10.32 11.88
C SER A 33 -3.59 11.16 12.37
N ARG A 34 -3.82 12.11 13.29
CA ARG A 34 -2.76 12.93 13.88
C ARG A 34 -1.76 12.08 14.66
N GLY A 35 -2.26 11.16 15.50
CA GLY A 35 -1.42 10.28 16.31
C GLY A 35 -0.52 9.39 15.46
N ILE A 36 -1.08 8.76 14.42
CA ILE A 36 -0.31 7.91 13.50
C ILE A 36 0.76 8.72 12.79
N ARG A 37 0.41 9.88 12.20
CA ARG A 37 1.40 10.73 11.50
C ARG A 37 2.53 11.18 12.40
N LEU A 38 2.23 11.68 13.60
CA LEU A 38 3.24 12.15 14.55
C LEU A 38 4.17 11.01 14.97
N THR A 39 3.59 9.85 15.29
CA THR A 39 4.35 8.67 15.72
C THR A 39 5.23 8.15 14.58
N SER A 40 4.72 8.06 13.35
CA SER A 40 5.50 7.67 12.18
C SER A 40 6.65 8.63 11.89
N ILE A 41 6.45 9.95 11.98
CA ILE A 41 7.52 10.94 11.76
C ILE A 41 8.62 10.79 12.82
N ILE A 42 8.24 10.66 14.09
CA ILE A 42 9.20 10.50 15.19
C ILE A 42 10.00 9.20 15.00
N LEU A 43 9.33 8.08 14.75
CA LEU A 43 9.99 6.78 14.58
C LEU A 43 10.88 6.73 13.34
N PHE A 44 10.44 7.32 12.23
CA PHE A 44 11.23 7.38 11.01
C PHE A 44 12.46 8.27 11.21
N GLY A 45 12.30 9.42 11.88
CA GLY A 45 13.40 10.30 12.24
C GLY A 45 14.42 9.61 13.15
N LEU A 46 13.98 9.01 14.26
CA LEU A 46 14.85 8.26 15.16
C LEU A 46 15.52 7.09 14.46
N GLY A 47 14.76 6.32 13.69
CA GLY A 47 15.25 5.16 12.96
C GLY A 47 16.30 5.50 11.90
N GLY A 48 16.21 6.67 11.26
CA GLY A 48 17.23 7.15 10.34
C GLY A 48 18.45 7.79 11.03
N ILE A 49 18.22 8.54 12.12
CA ILE A 49 19.28 9.27 12.84
C ILE A 49 20.17 8.34 13.66
N ILE A 50 19.62 7.29 14.29
CA ILE A 50 20.39 6.39 15.16
C ILE A 50 21.55 5.70 14.42
N PRO A 51 21.35 5.08 13.23
CA PRO A 51 22.45 4.52 12.44
C PRO A 51 23.48 5.57 12.01
N LEU A 52 23.02 6.78 11.66
CA LEU A 52 23.89 7.90 11.27
C LEU A 52 24.80 8.38 12.41
N ILE A 53 24.27 8.52 13.62
CA ILE A 53 25.05 8.87 14.81
C ILE A 53 26.11 7.79 15.10
N ASN A 54 25.73 6.52 15.01
CA ASN A 54 26.68 5.44 15.23
C ASN A 54 27.82 5.44 14.20
N ALA A 55 27.50 5.71 12.94
CA ALA A 55 28.49 5.77 11.87
C ALA A 55 29.41 7.00 11.97
N LEU A 56 28.86 8.18 12.27
CA LEU A 56 29.57 9.46 12.19
C LEU A 56 30.25 9.89 13.50
N ILE A 57 29.63 9.59 14.65
CA ILE A 57 30.08 10.08 15.96
C ILE A 57 30.74 8.96 16.75
N LEU A 58 30.16 7.75 16.72
CA LEU A 58 30.65 6.61 17.51
C LEU A 58 31.63 5.72 16.74
N GLU A 59 31.97 6.02 15.48
CA GLU A 59 32.90 5.23 14.65
C GLU A 59 32.57 3.72 14.63
N ASN A 60 31.29 3.37 14.58
CA ASN A 60 30.79 1.98 14.67
C ASN A 60 31.09 1.24 15.98
N LYS A 61 31.43 1.96 17.06
CA LYS A 61 31.65 1.38 18.39
C LYS A 61 30.35 1.19 19.20
N GLY A 62 29.20 1.65 18.70
CA GLY A 62 27.92 1.44 19.36
C GLY A 62 27.49 -0.01 19.34
N GLU A 63 26.78 -0.44 20.39
CA GLU A 63 26.25 -1.79 20.50
C GLU A 63 25.32 -2.12 19.32
N THR A 64 25.47 -3.33 18.78
CA THR A 64 24.62 -3.87 17.68
C THR A 64 23.13 -3.82 18.02
N THR A 65 22.78 -3.93 19.31
CA THR A 65 21.42 -3.79 19.84
C THR A 65 20.81 -2.42 19.52
N ILE A 66 21.57 -1.33 19.62
CA ILE A 66 21.09 0.04 19.41
C ILE A 66 20.84 0.30 17.91
N LEU A 67 21.70 -0.24 17.04
CA LEU A 67 21.50 -0.20 15.59
C LEU A 67 20.23 -0.95 15.18
N ASN A 68 20.01 -2.14 15.74
CA ASN A 68 18.83 -2.96 15.47
C ASN A 68 17.53 -2.26 15.89
N LEU A 69 17.54 -1.51 16.99
CA LEU A 69 16.40 -0.69 17.42
C LEU A 69 16.06 0.41 16.42
N GLY A 70 17.06 1.00 15.75
CA GLY A 70 16.85 1.97 14.67
C GLY A 70 16.08 1.36 13.49
N TYR A 71 16.49 0.18 13.02
CA TYR A 71 15.79 -0.53 11.95
C TYR A 71 14.38 -0.97 12.34
N ILE A 72 14.18 -1.43 13.59
CA ILE A 72 12.86 -1.77 14.13
C ILE A 72 11.96 -0.52 14.16
N ALA A 73 12.49 0.64 14.54
CA ALA A 73 11.73 1.89 14.55
C ALA A 73 11.28 2.29 13.13
N ILE A 74 12.15 2.15 12.11
CA ILE A 74 11.76 2.38 10.70
C ILE A 74 10.66 1.40 10.27
N ALA A 75 10.81 0.11 10.56
CA ALA A 75 9.83 -0.90 10.20
C ALA A 75 8.47 -0.62 10.85
N PHE A 76 8.48 -0.19 12.11
CA PHE A 76 7.28 0.18 12.84
C PHE A 76 6.64 1.47 12.29
N ALA A 77 7.45 2.48 11.95
CA ALA A 77 6.98 3.70 11.28
C ALA A 77 6.27 3.39 9.95
N GLY A 78 6.87 2.53 9.13
CA GLY A 78 6.30 2.07 7.86
C GLY A 78 5.00 1.29 8.07
N THR A 79 4.95 0.43 9.09
CA THR A 79 3.73 -0.32 9.44
C THR A 79 2.59 0.63 9.82
N LEU A 80 2.86 1.64 10.64
CA LEU A 80 1.87 2.64 11.03
C LEU A 80 1.30 3.41 9.81
N LEU A 81 2.15 3.76 8.83
CA LEU A 81 1.71 4.41 7.60
C LEU A 81 0.84 3.47 6.74
N LEU A 82 1.19 2.19 6.66
CA LEU A 82 0.36 1.19 5.97
C LEU A 82 -0.99 1.01 6.66
N LEU A 83 -1.04 1.04 7.98
CA LEU A 83 -2.29 1.00 8.74
C LEU A 83 -3.14 2.25 8.48
N ASP A 84 -2.53 3.45 8.44
CA ASP A 84 -3.27 4.68 8.08
C ASP A 84 -3.86 4.61 6.67
N LYS A 85 -3.09 4.09 5.69
CA LYS A 85 -3.56 3.88 4.33
C LYS A 85 -4.68 2.84 4.26
N PHE A 86 -4.55 1.73 4.98
CA PHE A 86 -5.54 0.65 4.97
C PHE A 86 -6.86 1.05 5.64
N PHE A 87 -6.81 1.69 6.81
CA PHE A 87 -8.00 2.11 7.54
C PHE A 87 -8.55 3.47 7.08
N GLY A 88 -7.80 4.21 6.27
CA GLY A 88 -8.22 5.50 5.72
C GLY A 88 -8.50 6.55 6.79
N PHE A 89 -7.78 6.55 7.92
CA PHE A 89 -8.06 7.54 8.98
C PHE A 89 -7.82 8.97 8.49
N SER A 90 -6.74 9.16 7.72
CA SER A 90 -6.40 10.43 7.09
C SER A 90 -7.39 10.85 5.99
N SER A 91 -7.76 9.95 5.08
CA SER A 91 -8.69 10.25 3.97
C SER A 91 -10.12 10.43 4.45
N GLY A 92 -10.56 9.57 5.38
CA GLY A 92 -11.88 9.64 6.01
C GLY A 92 -12.10 10.93 6.78
N TRP A 93 -11.05 11.51 7.40
CA TRP A 93 -11.16 12.83 8.04
C TRP A 93 -11.59 13.91 7.05
N ILE A 94 -10.93 13.98 5.88
CA ILE A 94 -11.22 14.99 4.86
C ILE A 94 -12.62 14.76 4.28
N ARG A 95 -12.94 13.51 3.92
CA ARG A 95 -14.23 13.18 3.32
C ARG A 95 -15.39 13.54 4.25
N TYR A 96 -15.27 13.26 5.55
CA TYR A 96 -16.30 13.61 6.53
C TYR A 96 -16.49 15.13 6.66
N ILE A 97 -15.41 15.92 6.57
CA ILE A 97 -15.53 17.39 6.55
C ILE A 97 -16.29 17.83 5.31
N THR A 98 -15.87 17.35 4.14
CA THR A 98 -16.47 17.77 2.88
C THR A 98 -17.95 17.44 2.83
N THR A 99 -18.34 16.23 3.24
CA THR A 99 -19.74 15.81 3.32
C THR A 99 -20.53 16.61 4.35
N GLU A 100 -19.99 16.88 5.54
CA GLU A 100 -20.67 17.72 6.54
C GLU A 100 -20.90 19.16 6.04
N MET A 101 -19.90 19.74 5.38
CA MET A 101 -19.99 21.08 4.79
C MET A 101 -21.02 21.12 3.67
N GLU A 102 -21.07 20.08 2.84
CA GLU A 102 -22.04 19.95 1.75
C GLU A 102 -23.47 19.83 2.27
N ILE A 103 -23.73 18.92 3.23
CA ILE A 103 -25.04 18.77 3.86
C ILE A 103 -25.46 20.09 4.52
N THR A 104 -24.56 20.73 5.27
CA THR A 104 -24.85 22.00 5.95
C THR A 104 -25.18 23.11 4.96
N LYS A 105 -24.47 23.18 3.83
CA LYS A 105 -24.79 24.09 2.73
C LYS A 105 -26.18 23.81 2.17
N LYS A 106 -26.52 22.55 1.89
CA LYS A 106 -27.85 22.15 1.38
C LYS A 106 -28.98 22.46 2.34
N ILE A 107 -28.80 22.25 3.64
CA ILE A 107 -29.76 22.65 4.67
C ILE A 107 -30.02 24.16 4.59
N LYS A 108 -28.98 24.99 4.51
CA LYS A 108 -29.14 26.45 4.46
C LYS A 108 -29.78 26.94 3.16
N GLU A 109 -29.41 26.36 2.03
CA GLU A 109 -30.06 26.63 0.73
C GLU A 109 -31.55 26.30 0.79
N PHE A 110 -31.90 25.15 1.37
CA PHE A 110 -33.29 24.71 1.49
C PHE A 110 -34.10 25.56 2.47
N GLU A 111 -33.57 25.88 3.65
CA GLU A 111 -34.23 26.76 4.63
C GLU A 111 -34.56 28.14 4.04
N LEU A 112 -33.65 28.70 3.22
CA LEU A 112 -33.89 29.97 2.54
C LEU A 112 -34.95 29.83 1.45
N ARG A 113 -34.88 28.78 0.63
CA ARG A 113 -35.87 28.49 -0.40
C ARG A 113 -37.26 28.30 0.20
N TRP A 114 -37.36 27.53 1.29
CA TRP A 114 -38.61 27.33 2.03
C TRP A 114 -39.22 28.66 2.47
N LYS A 115 -38.42 29.55 3.10
CA LYS A 115 -38.89 30.86 3.53
C LYS A 115 -39.43 31.72 2.39
N ILE A 116 -38.82 31.63 1.21
CA ILE A 116 -39.28 32.35 0.00
C ILE A 116 -40.62 31.78 -0.46
N GLU A 117 -40.74 30.45 -0.57
CA GLU A 117 -41.95 29.80 -1.07
C GLU A 117 -43.14 29.90 -0.10
N THR A 118 -42.89 29.93 1.21
CA THR A 118 -43.95 30.05 2.22
C THR A 118 -44.23 31.51 2.62
N TYR A 119 -43.54 32.48 2.05
CA TYR A 119 -43.72 33.88 2.43
C TYR A 119 -45.15 34.35 2.16
N GLY A 120 -45.83 34.84 3.20
CA GLY A 120 -47.21 35.32 3.10
C GLY A 120 -48.28 34.23 2.96
N LYS A 121 -47.90 32.94 2.97
CA LYS A 121 -48.84 31.81 2.91
C LYS A 121 -49.29 31.39 4.31
N ASN A 122 -50.57 31.04 4.47
CA ASN A 122 -51.07 30.40 5.67
C ASN A 122 -51.08 28.88 5.47
N LEU A 123 -50.04 28.20 5.96
CA LEU A 123 -49.81 26.76 5.75
C LEU A 123 -50.92 25.85 6.32
N ALA A 124 -51.78 26.36 7.21
CA ALA A 124 -52.93 25.62 7.72
C ALA A 124 -54.10 25.53 6.72
N VAL A 125 -54.17 26.47 5.77
CA VAL A 125 -55.28 26.61 4.81
C VAL A 125 -54.73 26.97 3.44
N ILE A 126 -54.01 26.03 2.80
CA ILE A 126 -53.50 26.21 1.45
C ILE A 126 -54.25 25.32 0.44
N PRO A 127 -54.32 25.71 -0.84
CA PRO A 127 -54.86 24.87 -1.89
C PRO A 127 -54.10 23.54 -1.99
N GLU A 128 -54.80 22.46 -2.33
CA GLU A 128 -54.23 21.11 -2.41
C GLU A 128 -53.03 21.02 -3.37
N GLU A 129 -53.09 21.72 -4.52
CA GLU A 129 -52.00 21.72 -5.48
C GLU A 129 -50.73 22.39 -4.94
N GLU A 130 -50.86 23.54 -4.26
CA GLU A 130 -49.71 24.18 -3.59
C GLU A 130 -49.15 23.32 -2.44
N ALA A 131 -50.02 22.58 -1.72
CA ALA A 131 -49.59 21.63 -0.71
C ALA A 131 -48.75 20.49 -1.30
N LYS A 132 -49.19 19.94 -2.43
CA LYS A 132 -48.44 18.89 -3.14
C LYS A 132 -47.08 19.40 -3.59
N GLU A 133 -46.99 20.63 -4.09
CA GLU A 133 -45.71 21.23 -4.49
C GLU A 133 -44.74 21.39 -3.31
N LEU A 134 -45.21 21.91 -2.17
CA LEU A 134 -44.39 22.05 -0.96
C LEU A 134 -43.93 20.69 -0.40
N LEU A 135 -44.81 19.69 -0.41
CA LEU A 135 -44.46 18.32 0.00
C LEU A 135 -43.47 17.66 -0.97
N SER A 136 -43.62 17.87 -2.27
CA SER A 136 -42.65 17.40 -3.27
C SER A 136 -41.28 18.03 -3.03
N MET A 137 -41.23 19.33 -2.77
CA MET A 137 -40.00 20.05 -2.44
C MET A 137 -39.31 19.43 -1.20
N LEU A 138 -40.06 19.08 -0.16
CA LEU A 138 -39.53 18.40 1.03
C LEU A 138 -38.99 17.00 0.72
N ALA A 139 -39.72 16.23 -0.08
CA ALA A 139 -39.31 14.90 -0.51
C ALA A 139 -38.01 14.94 -1.33
N ASP A 140 -37.92 15.85 -2.30
CA ASP A 140 -36.73 16.02 -3.13
C ASP A 140 -35.51 16.41 -2.30
N PHE A 141 -35.69 17.27 -1.30
CA PHE A 141 -34.61 17.68 -0.41
C PHE A 141 -34.09 16.51 0.43
N ILE A 142 -34.96 15.70 1.04
CA ILE A 142 -34.47 14.58 1.85
C ILE A 142 -33.79 13.52 0.97
N ILE A 143 -34.30 13.27 -0.24
CA ILE A 143 -33.66 12.38 -1.21
C ILE A 143 -32.25 12.90 -1.55
N MET A 144 -32.09 14.20 -1.81
CA MET A 144 -30.79 14.82 -2.06
C MET A 144 -29.81 14.61 -0.89
N ILE A 145 -30.26 14.75 0.37
CA ILE A 145 -29.41 14.47 1.54
C ILE A 145 -28.99 12.99 1.58
N LYS A 146 -29.91 12.06 1.29
CA LYS A 146 -29.60 10.62 1.24
C LYS A 146 -28.64 10.28 0.11
N GLU A 147 -28.73 10.97 -1.02
CA GLU A 147 -27.82 10.81 -2.15
C GLU A 147 -26.39 11.23 -1.77
N ILE A 148 -26.21 12.36 -1.10
CA ILE A 148 -24.90 12.80 -0.61
C ILE A 148 -24.26 11.73 0.31
N VAL A 149 -25.05 11.15 1.23
CA VAL A 149 -24.59 10.07 2.12
C VAL A 149 -24.23 8.80 1.34
N LYS A 150 -25.05 8.44 0.35
CA LYS A 150 -24.82 7.29 -0.52
C LYS A 150 -23.56 7.46 -1.37
N GLU A 151 -23.33 8.64 -1.92
CA GLU A 151 -22.13 8.97 -2.70
C GLU A 151 -20.88 8.88 -1.82
N GLU A 152 -20.91 9.44 -0.61
CA GLU A 152 -19.80 9.33 0.35
C GLU A 152 -19.49 7.87 0.71
N THR A 153 -20.54 7.08 0.96
CA THR A 153 -20.41 5.65 1.27
C THR A 153 -19.84 4.86 0.09
N SER A 154 -20.25 5.20 -1.14
CA SER A 154 -19.78 4.55 -2.35
C SER A 154 -18.32 4.90 -2.64
N ALA A 155 -17.95 6.17 -2.47
CA ALA A 155 -16.57 6.63 -2.58
C ALA A 155 -15.67 5.92 -1.55
N TRP A 156 -16.15 5.72 -0.33
CA TRP A 156 -15.44 4.93 0.68
C TRP A 156 -15.23 3.48 0.27
N ALA A 157 -16.27 2.82 -0.21
CA ALA A 157 -16.18 1.42 -0.62
C ALA A 157 -15.17 1.23 -1.77
N LEU A 158 -15.19 2.15 -2.74
CA LEU A 158 -14.25 2.15 -3.87
C LEU A 158 -12.80 2.37 -3.41
N GLU A 159 -12.57 3.34 -2.52
CA GLU A 159 -11.26 3.60 -1.93
C GLU A 159 -10.73 2.35 -1.20
N PHE A 160 -11.59 1.72 -0.39
CA PHE A 160 -11.23 0.49 0.33
C PHE A 160 -10.85 -0.66 -0.62
N GLN A 161 -11.66 -0.90 -1.66
CA GLN A 161 -11.37 -1.91 -2.67
C GLN A 161 -10.06 -1.63 -3.42
N THR A 162 -9.82 -0.38 -3.77
CA THR A 162 -8.59 0.05 -4.46
C THR A 162 -7.36 -0.18 -3.58
N ASN A 163 -7.41 0.24 -2.32
CA ASN A 163 -6.32 0.02 -1.36
C ASN A 163 -6.05 -1.48 -1.15
N MET A 164 -7.09 -2.32 -1.16
CA MET A 164 -6.93 -3.77 -1.07
C MET A 164 -6.27 -4.38 -2.31
N ALA A 165 -6.69 -3.98 -3.50
CA ALA A 165 -6.11 -4.45 -4.76
C ALA A 165 -4.63 -4.05 -4.88
N GLU A 166 -4.28 -2.82 -4.48
CA GLU A 166 -2.89 -2.36 -4.44
C GLU A 166 -2.04 -3.16 -3.46
N LEU A 167 -2.58 -3.45 -2.27
CA LEU A 167 -1.87 -4.28 -1.28
C LEU A 167 -1.62 -5.68 -1.84
N GLN A 168 -2.64 -6.34 -2.39
CA GLN A 168 -2.50 -7.67 -2.97
C GLN A 168 -1.50 -7.69 -4.13
N LYS A 169 -1.54 -6.68 -5.02
CA LYS A 169 -0.59 -6.53 -6.11
C LYS A 169 0.85 -6.37 -5.59
N SER A 170 1.05 -5.56 -4.56
CA SER A 170 2.37 -5.36 -3.97
C SER A 170 2.93 -6.64 -3.32
N ILE A 171 2.05 -7.45 -2.71
CA ILE A 171 2.39 -8.75 -2.14
C ILE A 171 2.75 -9.74 -3.26
N ASN A 172 1.90 -9.86 -4.28
CA ASN A 172 2.13 -10.76 -5.41
C ASN A 172 3.41 -10.43 -6.16
N ASN A 173 3.66 -9.15 -6.46
CA ASN A 173 4.91 -8.72 -7.09
C ASN A 173 6.14 -9.13 -6.26
N LYS A 174 6.08 -8.97 -4.93
CA LYS A 174 7.16 -9.44 -4.04
C LYS A 174 7.33 -10.95 -4.10
N ILE A 175 6.23 -11.70 -4.06
CA ILE A 175 6.28 -13.17 -4.16
C ILE A 175 6.90 -13.58 -5.49
N GLU A 176 6.43 -13.04 -6.62
CA GLU A 176 6.95 -13.33 -7.97
C GLU A 176 8.45 -13.04 -8.08
N THR A 177 8.93 -11.93 -7.51
CA THR A 177 10.37 -11.60 -7.51
C THR A 177 11.22 -12.43 -6.55
N THR A 178 10.63 -13.30 -5.73
CA THR A 178 11.35 -14.15 -4.75
C THR A 178 11.29 -15.64 -5.07
N ILE A 179 10.52 -16.03 -6.10
CA ILE A 179 10.44 -17.44 -6.53
C ILE A 179 11.83 -17.90 -6.99
N PRO A 180 12.42 -18.94 -6.37
CA PRO A 180 13.71 -19.47 -6.80
C PRO A 180 13.65 -19.99 -8.24
N GLY A 181 14.66 -19.63 -9.04
CA GLY A 181 14.86 -20.11 -10.39
C GLY A 181 15.75 -21.36 -10.45
N SER A 182 16.14 -21.72 -11.66
CA SER A 182 17.15 -22.76 -11.90
C SER A 182 18.18 -22.26 -12.91
N ILE A 183 19.44 -22.67 -12.76
CA ILE A 183 20.50 -22.38 -13.72
C ILE A 183 20.98 -23.69 -14.31
N LYS A 184 20.92 -23.82 -15.63
CA LYS A 184 21.55 -24.89 -16.39
C LYS A 184 22.88 -24.37 -16.92
N VAL A 185 23.97 -24.98 -16.46
CA VAL A 185 25.32 -24.67 -16.91
C VAL A 185 25.78 -25.74 -17.89
N THR A 186 26.13 -25.32 -19.11
CA THR A 186 26.76 -26.17 -20.12
C THR A 186 28.23 -25.83 -20.21
N LEU A 187 29.08 -26.86 -20.10
CA LEU A 187 30.52 -26.73 -20.15
C LEU A 187 31.06 -27.10 -21.53
N SER A 188 31.85 -26.20 -22.12
CA SER A 188 32.58 -26.40 -23.37
C SER A 188 34.09 -26.52 -23.09
N ASN A 189 34.82 -27.22 -23.97
CA ASN A 189 36.29 -27.33 -23.94
C ASN A 189 36.89 -27.85 -22.60
N ILE A 190 36.25 -28.85 -22.00
CA ILE A 190 36.71 -29.45 -20.72
C ILE A 190 37.78 -30.54 -20.88
N SER A 191 38.11 -30.93 -22.11
CA SER A 191 38.93 -32.12 -22.41
C SER A 191 40.37 -31.99 -21.95
N ASP A 192 40.90 -30.76 -21.92
CA ASP A 192 42.29 -30.45 -21.64
C ASP A 192 42.57 -30.23 -20.14
N TYR A 193 41.56 -30.49 -19.29
CA TYR A 193 41.63 -30.25 -17.86
C TYR A 193 41.25 -31.50 -17.05
N LYS A 194 41.89 -31.66 -15.89
CA LYS A 194 41.63 -32.73 -14.91
C LYS A 194 41.26 -32.14 -13.55
N ASN A 195 40.69 -32.95 -12.66
CA ASN A 195 40.24 -32.55 -11.32
C ASN A 195 39.27 -31.35 -11.33
N LEU A 196 38.49 -31.21 -12.41
CA LEU A 196 37.54 -30.12 -12.60
C LEU A 196 36.45 -30.12 -11.53
N LYS A 197 36.18 -28.95 -10.96
CA LYS A 197 35.12 -28.70 -9.99
C LYS A 197 34.31 -27.47 -10.40
N ILE A 198 32.99 -27.60 -10.39
CA ILE A 198 32.05 -26.49 -10.63
C ILE A 198 31.46 -26.02 -9.29
N LYS A 199 31.32 -24.70 -9.14
CA LYS A 199 30.77 -24.04 -7.97
C LYS A 199 29.80 -22.94 -8.38
N LEU A 200 28.72 -22.78 -7.62
CA LEU A 200 27.82 -21.61 -7.72
C LEU A 200 27.97 -20.78 -6.44
N ASN A 201 28.42 -19.54 -6.55
CA ASN A 201 28.75 -18.65 -5.43
C ASN A 201 29.65 -19.35 -4.39
N ASN A 202 29.16 -19.45 -3.14
CA ASN A 202 29.78 -20.12 -2.02
C ASN A 202 29.15 -21.49 -1.71
N MET A 203 28.36 -22.05 -2.62
CA MET A 203 27.84 -23.41 -2.48
C MET A 203 28.98 -24.43 -2.59
N GLY A 204 28.75 -25.66 -2.12
CA GLY A 204 29.72 -26.75 -2.21
C GLY A 204 30.18 -26.99 -3.65
N SER A 205 31.45 -27.38 -3.82
CA SER A 205 32.00 -27.73 -5.14
C SER A 205 31.55 -29.12 -5.55
N LEU A 206 31.16 -29.26 -6.82
CA LEU A 206 30.79 -30.53 -7.43
C LEU A 206 31.89 -30.95 -8.40
N ASP A 207 32.34 -32.21 -8.31
CA ASP A 207 33.26 -32.77 -9.29
C ASP A 207 32.61 -32.83 -10.67
N VAL A 208 33.32 -32.35 -11.68
CA VAL A 208 32.83 -32.31 -13.05
C VAL A 208 32.95 -33.70 -13.67
N LYS A 209 31.83 -34.41 -13.79
CA LYS A 209 31.70 -35.75 -14.41
C LYS A 209 30.94 -35.74 -15.73
N ARG A 210 30.26 -34.64 -16.04
CA ARG A 210 29.36 -34.44 -17.19
C ARG A 210 29.53 -33.02 -17.76
N LYS A 211 29.03 -32.78 -18.97
CA LYS A 211 29.03 -31.45 -19.63
C LYS A 211 27.92 -30.51 -19.16
N ILE A 212 26.88 -31.02 -18.48
CA ILE A 212 25.72 -30.22 -18.08
C ILE A 212 25.48 -30.36 -16.58
N TYR A 213 25.29 -29.23 -15.89
CA TYR A 213 24.91 -29.14 -14.49
C TYR A 213 23.63 -28.32 -14.34
N PHE A 214 22.81 -28.72 -13.37
CA PHE A 214 21.58 -28.01 -13.02
C PHE A 214 21.66 -27.60 -11.55
N PHE A 215 21.62 -26.30 -11.32
CA PHE A 215 21.43 -25.70 -10.01
C PHE A 215 19.95 -25.35 -9.86
N GLN A 216 19.25 -26.01 -8.94
CA GLN A 216 17.85 -25.74 -8.64
C GLN A 216 17.73 -24.92 -7.35
N GLY A 217 16.62 -24.19 -7.21
CA GLY A 217 16.37 -23.39 -6.00
C GLY A 217 17.31 -22.19 -5.88
N VAL A 218 17.78 -21.66 -7.01
CA VAL A 218 18.70 -20.51 -7.03
C VAL A 218 17.88 -19.24 -6.78
N PRO A 219 18.18 -18.46 -5.72
CA PRO A 219 17.51 -17.18 -5.52
C PRO A 219 17.65 -16.29 -6.77
N PRO A 220 16.64 -15.51 -7.14
CA PRO A 220 16.78 -14.57 -8.26
C PRO A 220 17.84 -13.50 -7.94
N GLY A 221 18.68 -13.18 -8.93
CA GLY A 221 19.79 -12.24 -8.76
C GLY A 221 21.06 -12.63 -9.52
N TYR A 222 22.15 -11.91 -9.28
CA TYR A 222 23.44 -12.22 -9.89
C TYR A 222 24.16 -13.31 -9.09
N HIS A 223 24.58 -14.35 -9.79
CA HIS A 223 25.37 -15.45 -9.24
C HIS A 223 26.66 -15.58 -10.03
N VAL A 224 27.74 -15.94 -9.33
CA VAL A 224 29.02 -16.29 -9.93
C VAL A 224 29.08 -17.80 -10.06
N ILE A 225 29.31 -18.30 -11.26
CA ILE A 225 29.71 -19.69 -11.48
C ILE A 225 31.23 -19.71 -11.53
N SER A 226 31.86 -20.67 -10.86
CA SER A 226 33.31 -20.85 -10.89
C SER A 226 33.65 -22.27 -11.30
N LEU A 227 34.63 -22.42 -12.21
CA LEU A 227 35.29 -23.67 -12.56
C LEU A 227 36.72 -23.62 -12.07
N ILE A 228 37.12 -24.65 -11.33
CA ILE A 228 38.48 -24.80 -10.81
C ILE A 228 39.00 -26.17 -11.24
N GLY A 229 40.22 -26.24 -11.74
CA GLY A 229 40.84 -27.52 -12.09
C GLY A 229 42.32 -27.37 -12.42
N GLU A 230 42.88 -28.39 -13.06
CA GLU A 230 44.29 -28.41 -13.47
C GLU A 230 44.37 -28.64 -14.98
N ASN A 231 45.16 -27.82 -15.68
CA ASN A 231 45.46 -28.06 -17.10
C ASN A 231 46.36 -29.30 -17.24
N ILE A 232 46.01 -30.21 -18.15
CA ILE A 232 46.69 -31.49 -18.33
C ILE A 232 48.11 -31.31 -18.91
N ALA A 233 48.30 -30.33 -19.81
CA ALA A 233 49.57 -30.08 -20.48
C ALA A 233 50.58 -29.34 -19.59
N THR A 234 50.13 -28.35 -18.82
CA THR A 234 51.02 -27.49 -18.01
C THR A 234 51.05 -27.88 -16.54
N ASN A 235 50.11 -28.72 -16.09
CA ASN A 235 49.92 -29.11 -14.69
C ASN A 235 49.71 -27.90 -13.74
N GLN A 236 49.27 -26.76 -14.29
CA GLN A 236 48.94 -25.55 -13.54
C GLN A 236 47.47 -25.54 -13.13
N LEU A 237 47.21 -25.01 -11.94
CA LEU A 237 45.86 -24.71 -11.47
C LEU A 237 45.25 -23.60 -12.32
N PHE A 238 43.99 -23.77 -12.71
CA PHE A 238 43.21 -22.75 -13.37
C PHE A 238 41.92 -22.48 -12.57
N GLU A 239 41.47 -21.22 -12.63
CA GLU A 239 40.18 -20.80 -12.10
C GLU A 239 39.53 -19.87 -13.12
N SER A 240 38.31 -20.21 -13.57
CA SER A 240 37.47 -19.36 -14.42
C SER A 240 36.19 -19.04 -13.68
N ALA A 241 35.76 -17.79 -13.69
CA ALA A 241 34.55 -17.34 -13.04
C ALA A 241 33.74 -16.41 -13.93
N GLU A 242 32.45 -16.69 -14.09
CA GLU A 242 31.54 -15.88 -14.89
C GLU A 242 30.26 -15.56 -14.11
N VAL A 243 29.67 -14.41 -14.40
CA VAL A 243 28.45 -13.91 -13.75
C VAL A 243 27.22 -14.27 -14.59
N VAL A 244 26.23 -14.87 -13.95
CA VAL A 244 24.93 -15.22 -14.55
C VAL A 244 23.80 -14.58 -13.76
N LEU A 245 22.79 -14.08 -14.46
CA LEU A 245 21.56 -13.59 -13.86
C LEU A 245 20.55 -14.75 -13.73
N ALA A 246 20.24 -15.14 -12.50
CA ALA A 246 19.13 -16.04 -12.21
C ALA A 246 17.82 -15.26 -12.28
N GLU A 247 16.95 -15.62 -13.22
CA GLU A 247 15.60 -15.06 -13.30
C GLU A 247 14.65 -15.79 -12.34
N ALA A 248 13.74 -15.04 -11.70
CA ALA A 248 12.79 -15.60 -10.75
C ALA A 248 11.89 -16.66 -11.41
N GLY A 249 11.80 -17.84 -10.80
CA GLY A 249 10.94 -18.95 -11.25
C GLY A 249 11.24 -19.53 -12.64
N LYS A 250 12.35 -19.14 -13.29
CA LYS A 250 12.69 -19.57 -14.65
C LYS A 250 13.97 -20.39 -14.70
N LEU A 251 14.16 -21.10 -15.82
CA LEU A 251 15.42 -21.75 -16.17
C LEU A 251 16.30 -20.76 -16.95
N THR A 252 17.40 -20.33 -16.34
CA THR A 252 18.47 -19.61 -17.05
C THR A 252 19.42 -20.64 -17.66
N GLU A 253 19.60 -20.61 -18.97
CA GLU A 253 20.63 -21.39 -19.65
C GLU A 253 21.89 -20.55 -19.80
N PHE A 254 23.02 -21.13 -19.41
CA PHE A 254 24.32 -20.47 -19.44
C PHE A 254 25.39 -21.45 -19.94
N THR A 255 26.24 -20.98 -20.84
CA THR A 255 27.35 -21.77 -21.38
C THR A 255 28.65 -21.15 -20.93
N MET A 256 29.45 -21.94 -20.22
CA MET A 256 30.77 -21.56 -19.76
C MET A 256 31.81 -22.17 -20.68
N ASN A 257 32.61 -21.32 -21.31
CA ASN A 257 33.67 -21.75 -22.21
C ASN A 257 35.00 -21.64 -21.48
N LEU A 258 35.74 -22.74 -21.44
CA LEU A 258 37.15 -22.71 -21.08
C LEU A 258 37.93 -22.39 -22.35
N GLU A 259 38.60 -21.24 -22.39
CA GLU A 259 39.56 -20.92 -23.46
C GLU A 259 40.86 -21.71 -23.22
N ASP A 260 41.48 -22.12 -24.33
CA ASP A 260 42.72 -22.91 -24.37
C ASP A 260 43.92 -22.23 -23.68
#